data_AF-A0A7R7VNK6-F1
#
_entry.id   AF-A0A7R7VNK6-F1
#
_cell.length_a   1.000
_cell.length_b   1.000
_cell.length_c   1.000
_cell.angle_alpha   90.00
_cell.angle_beta   90.00
_cell.angle_gamma   90.00
#
_symmetry.space_group_name_H-M   'P 1'
#
loop_
_entity.id
_entity.type
_entity.pdbx_description
1 polymer ?
#
loop_
_entity_poly.entity_id
_entity_poly.type
_entity_poly.pdbx_seq_one_letter_code
_entity_poly.pdbx_strand_id
1 'polypeptide(L)'
;MAAAITSWVLNPIQSLTLTMSRPRTRKLWCTLSNDLQQSFHMECVADQDDIDTLRKKIWEEIKEESKNTAARNLKLYCPVVQLNYEEEFDVKNGEFLHPRRMITSNPLFPESKDPNVDIVVVVVVSGDTTTRKRKRSESQANIPRTLPIAEHQLICPRERTVSKLAAILDDMNIVHVRGTPASGKTRLSELLRDYYRKEGRKVSLIKRWEGLNFKNPWGSLVKLVEKWNDEAQDAPTTTSQSEQDLSWVLTSNTVIIVDEAQMTYNDDTLWNTILKERQNPNVYYKFQLCLFCSYGSPAAGPDQTFFTPVKLSNRQRISLTPQSQQNSPPIGLFYDKEEFKDVISRMLTFQYEERFNFDEGALEYIFALSNGHPGAVTSIVDVLYEAYRQDIKHGHIRTLTEDHVIWFLEDAATVFDKLSTRPIYRSFPDIPRATNGISNTLCKITEEGSIPFDINDASINFCYQKGWIHRVALDGDDIAVLPSRLHEK
;
A
#
# COMPACT_ATOMS: atom_id res chain seq x y z
N MET A 1 21.28 -9.08 -19.63
CA MET A 1 20.97 -7.78 -19.01
C MET A 1 19.47 -7.75 -18.70
N ALA A 2 19.05 -8.60 -17.75
CA ALA A 2 17.66 -8.95 -17.44
C ALA A 2 17.43 -8.86 -15.92
N ALA A 3 17.49 -7.64 -15.38
CA ALA A 3 17.61 -7.40 -13.93
C ALA A 3 16.44 -6.62 -13.29
N ALA A 4 15.39 -6.23 -14.04
CA ALA A 4 14.37 -5.32 -13.50
C ALA A 4 13.00 -5.97 -13.18
N ILE A 5 12.72 -7.20 -13.65
CA ILE A 5 11.47 -7.92 -13.31
C ILE A 5 11.73 -9.09 -12.33
N THR A 6 12.95 -9.61 -12.29
CA THR A 6 13.29 -10.84 -11.55
C THR A 6 13.81 -10.63 -10.12
N SER A 7 14.10 -9.39 -9.70
CA SER A 7 14.82 -9.16 -8.44
C SER A 7 14.00 -9.41 -7.16
N TRP A 8 12.67 -9.28 -7.20
CA TRP A 8 11.84 -9.44 -6.00
C TRP A 8 11.17 -10.82 -5.92
N VAL A 9 11.00 -11.49 -7.07
CA VAL A 9 10.35 -12.81 -7.21
C VAL A 9 11.32 -13.98 -6.94
N LEU A 10 12.65 -13.76 -6.93
CA LEU A 10 13.64 -14.86 -6.94
C LEU A 10 14.69 -14.85 -5.81
N ASN A 11 14.54 -14.08 -4.73
CA ASN A 11 15.50 -14.10 -3.61
C ASN A 11 14.83 -14.45 -2.26
N PRO A 12 14.67 -15.75 -1.94
CA PRO A 12 14.43 -16.17 -0.56
C PRO A 12 15.73 -16.04 0.24
N ILE A 13 15.73 -15.24 1.31
CA ILE A 13 16.83 -15.22 2.29
C ILE A 13 16.85 -16.61 2.96
N GLN A 14 17.94 -17.35 2.75
CA GLN A 14 18.19 -18.65 3.38
C GLN A 14 18.26 -18.50 4.90
N SER A 15 17.44 -19.28 5.62
CA SER A 15 17.54 -19.43 7.07
C SER A 15 18.74 -20.33 7.42
N LEU A 16 19.70 -19.79 8.18
CA LEU A 16 20.77 -20.55 8.80
C LEU A 16 20.33 -20.98 10.20
N THR A 17 19.95 -22.25 10.35
CA THR A 17 19.79 -22.93 11.64
C THR A 17 21.14 -23.42 12.14
N LEU A 18 21.62 -22.86 13.25
CA LEU A 18 22.82 -23.31 13.96
C LEU A 18 22.42 -23.71 15.40
N THR A 19 22.33 -25.01 15.64
CA THR A 19 22.00 -25.60 16.95
C THR A 19 23.26 -25.80 17.78
N MET A 20 23.45 -24.95 18.81
CA MET A 20 24.33 -25.22 19.95
C MET A 20 23.46 -25.50 21.18
N SER A 21 23.68 -26.62 21.86
CA SER A 21 22.95 -27.02 23.07
C SER A 21 23.19 -26.05 24.23
N ARG A 22 22.13 -25.39 24.70
CA ARG A 22 22.14 -24.30 25.70
C ARG A 22 22.16 -24.80 27.16
N PRO A 23 22.69 -24.00 28.11
CA PRO A 23 22.58 -24.28 29.55
C PRO A 23 21.12 -24.23 30.05
N ARG A 24 20.77 -25.12 30.98
CA ARG A 24 19.40 -25.33 31.50
C ARG A 24 18.90 -24.23 32.45
N THR A 25 19.82 -23.49 33.08
CA THR A 25 19.51 -22.42 34.04
C THR A 25 20.16 -21.13 33.57
N ARG A 26 19.41 -20.02 33.63
CA ARG A 26 19.80 -18.68 33.19
C ARG A 26 19.58 -17.65 34.31
N LYS A 27 20.36 -16.56 34.31
CA LYS A 27 20.21 -15.47 35.27
C LYS A 27 19.52 -14.27 34.60
N LEU A 28 18.36 -13.89 35.11
CA LEU A 28 17.60 -12.72 34.67
C LEU A 28 17.90 -11.53 35.58
N TRP A 29 18.14 -10.36 35.01
CA TRP A 29 18.21 -9.09 35.74
C TRP A 29 16.89 -8.36 35.64
N CYS A 30 16.27 -8.06 36.77
CA CYS A 30 14.97 -7.41 36.86
C CYS A 30 15.08 -6.02 37.48
N THR A 31 14.32 -5.06 36.96
CA THR A 31 14.24 -3.70 37.54
C THR A 31 12.83 -3.16 37.40
N LEU A 32 12.38 -2.32 38.34
CA LEU A 32 11.07 -1.69 38.27
C LEU A 32 11.10 -0.46 37.35
N SER A 33 10.02 -0.23 36.60
CA SER A 33 9.98 0.87 35.62
C SER A 33 10.06 2.27 36.25
N ASN A 34 9.73 2.39 37.54
CA ASN A 34 9.79 3.63 38.32
C ASN A 34 11.09 3.78 39.13
N ASP A 35 11.90 2.72 39.23
CA ASP A 35 13.21 2.76 39.89
C ASP A 35 14.18 1.83 39.14
N LEU A 36 14.87 2.40 38.15
CA LEU A 36 15.85 1.71 37.32
C LEU A 36 17.20 1.50 38.03
N GLN A 37 17.41 2.12 39.20
CA GLN A 37 18.65 1.99 39.96
C GLN A 37 18.61 0.80 40.92
N GLN A 38 17.41 0.33 41.28
CA GLN A 38 17.22 -0.88 42.08
C GLN A 38 16.94 -2.07 41.18
N SER A 39 18.01 -2.73 40.75
CA SER A 39 17.93 -4.01 40.05
C SER A 39 18.15 -5.19 41.01
N PHE A 40 17.44 -6.28 40.76
CA PHE A 40 17.65 -7.57 41.42
C PHE A 40 17.83 -8.67 40.38
N HIS A 41 18.33 -9.83 40.78
CA HIS A 41 18.53 -10.94 39.85
C HIS A 41 17.76 -12.18 40.30
N MET A 42 17.38 -13.01 39.35
CA MET A 42 16.73 -14.29 39.62
C MET A 42 17.15 -15.38 38.63
N GLU A 43 16.98 -16.62 39.04
CA GLU A 43 17.21 -17.76 38.17
C GLU A 43 15.93 -18.17 37.42
N CYS A 44 16.10 -18.35 36.11
CA CYS A 44 15.10 -18.85 35.18
C CYS A 44 15.58 -20.18 34.58
N VAL A 45 14.77 -21.21 34.70
CA VAL A 45 15.03 -22.55 34.14
C VAL A 45 14.18 -22.70 32.88
N ALA A 46 14.83 -22.75 31.72
CA ALA A 46 14.18 -22.60 30.41
C ALA A 46 13.06 -23.63 30.13
N ASP A 47 13.12 -24.81 30.75
CA ASP A 47 12.16 -25.91 30.57
C ASP A 47 11.12 -26.00 31.70
N GLN A 48 11.19 -25.13 32.72
CA GLN A 48 10.31 -25.19 33.91
C GLN A 48 9.59 -23.87 34.19
N ASP A 49 10.21 -22.73 33.88
CA ASP A 49 9.66 -21.42 34.16
C ASP A 49 8.94 -20.86 32.94
N ASP A 50 7.61 -20.83 33.00
CA ASP A 50 6.80 -20.07 32.05
C ASP A 50 6.63 -18.61 32.50
N ILE A 51 5.98 -17.80 31.65
CA ILE A 51 5.82 -16.36 31.90
C ILE A 51 5.04 -16.08 33.19
N ASP A 52 4.10 -16.93 33.57
CA ASP A 52 3.28 -16.77 34.77
C ASP A 52 4.06 -17.16 36.03
N THR A 53 4.91 -18.19 35.92
CA THR A 53 5.86 -18.59 36.95
C THR A 53 6.87 -17.47 37.21
N LEU A 54 7.37 -16.83 36.15
CA LEU A 54 8.27 -15.67 36.27
C LEU A 54 7.57 -14.46 36.87
N ARG A 55 6.35 -14.13 36.45
CA ARG A 55 5.55 -13.07 37.09
C ARG A 55 5.40 -13.32 38.60
N LYS A 56 5.18 -14.57 38.99
CA LYS A 56 5.08 -14.95 40.41
C LYS A 56 6.41 -14.80 41.15
N LYS A 57 7.52 -15.26 40.57
CA LYS A 57 8.87 -15.08 41.15
C LYS A 57 9.22 -13.60 41.33
N ILE A 58 8.99 -12.79 40.30
CA ILE A 58 9.18 -11.32 40.33
C ILE A 58 8.31 -10.68 41.40
N TRP A 59 7.03 -11.07 41.46
CA TRP A 59 6.10 -10.55 42.45
C TRP A 59 6.56 -10.82 43.89
N GLU A 60 7.03 -12.02 44.20
CA GLU A 60 7.48 -12.38 45.54
C GLU A 60 8.67 -11.52 46.01
N GLU A 61 9.55 -11.11 45.11
CA GLU A 61 10.68 -10.22 45.41
C GLU A 61 10.23 -8.77 45.66
N ILE A 62 9.20 -8.27 44.93
CA ILE A 62 8.80 -6.85 44.99
C ILE A 62 7.52 -6.58 45.82
N LYS A 63 6.92 -7.61 46.43
CA LYS A 63 5.60 -7.51 47.10
C LYS A 63 5.56 -6.51 48.26
N GLU A 64 6.67 -6.32 48.97
CA GLU A 64 6.75 -5.37 50.09
C GLU A 64 6.74 -3.91 49.61
N GLU A 65 7.26 -3.67 48.41
CA GLU A 65 7.31 -2.34 47.78
C GLU A 65 6.01 -2.02 47.00
N SER A 66 5.30 -3.04 46.54
CA SER A 66 4.14 -2.93 45.65
C SER A 66 2.81 -3.32 46.32
N LYS A 67 2.49 -2.76 47.50
CA LYS A 67 1.36 -3.17 48.39
C LYS A 67 -0.04 -3.26 47.75
N ASN A 68 -0.27 -2.73 46.55
CA ASN A 68 -1.58 -2.65 45.88
C ASN A 68 -1.69 -3.38 44.53
N THR A 69 -0.73 -4.22 44.17
CA THR A 69 -0.75 -4.93 42.87
C THR A 69 -0.91 -6.44 43.07
N ALA A 70 -1.34 -7.18 42.06
CA ALA A 70 -1.34 -8.64 42.07
C ALA A 70 -0.35 -9.14 41.01
N ALA A 71 0.29 -10.30 41.20
CA ALA A 71 1.25 -10.86 40.25
C ALA A 71 0.74 -10.89 38.79
N ARG A 72 -0.55 -11.17 38.59
CA ARG A 72 -1.21 -11.19 37.26
C ARG A 72 -1.26 -9.82 36.56
N ASN A 73 -1.08 -8.73 37.29
CA ASN A 73 -1.11 -7.36 36.77
C ASN A 73 0.28 -6.84 36.40
N LEU A 74 1.34 -7.65 36.60
CA LEU A 74 2.70 -7.30 36.18
C LEU A 74 2.83 -7.46 34.67
N LYS A 75 3.25 -6.37 34.02
CA LYS A 75 3.68 -6.40 32.62
C LYS A 75 5.20 -6.49 32.59
N LEU A 76 5.72 -7.52 31.93
CA LEU A 76 7.13 -7.75 31.75
C LEU A 76 7.55 -7.18 30.40
N TYR A 77 8.68 -6.48 30.39
CA TYR A 77 9.27 -5.91 29.19
C TYR A 77 10.72 -6.34 29.07
N CYS A 78 11.24 -6.43 27.86
CA CYS A 78 12.66 -6.58 27.60
C CYS A 78 13.19 -5.32 26.89
N PRO A 79 14.43 -4.86 27.17
CA PRO A 79 15.08 -3.81 26.42
C PRO A 79 15.22 -4.18 24.94
N VAL A 80 15.12 -3.18 24.08
CA VAL A 80 15.13 -3.38 22.62
C VAL A 80 16.55 -3.41 22.03
N VAL A 81 17.58 -3.01 22.79
CA VAL A 81 18.99 -3.10 22.38
C VAL A 81 19.60 -4.40 22.91
N GLN A 82 20.13 -5.26 22.02
CA GLN A 82 20.95 -6.40 22.42
C GLN A 82 22.29 -5.88 22.95
N LEU A 83 22.61 -6.12 24.22
CA LEU A 83 23.90 -5.76 24.79
C LEU A 83 25.01 -6.62 24.18
N ASN A 84 26.06 -5.98 23.65
CA ASN A 84 27.26 -6.66 23.19
C ASN A 84 28.24 -6.86 24.36
N TYR A 85 28.98 -7.97 24.37
CA TYR A 85 29.96 -8.33 25.43
C TYR A 85 31.05 -7.27 25.71
N GLU A 86 31.30 -6.35 24.77
CA GLU A 86 32.36 -5.35 24.89
C GLU A 86 31.95 -4.07 25.63
N GLU A 87 30.65 -3.86 25.89
CA GLU A 87 30.16 -2.74 26.69
C GLU A 87 29.81 -3.25 28.10
N GLU A 88 30.61 -2.90 29.11
CA GLU A 88 30.24 -3.12 30.51
C GLU A 88 28.90 -2.40 30.78
N PHE A 89 27.87 -3.18 31.12
CA PHE A 89 26.56 -2.65 31.48
C PHE A 89 26.66 -1.83 32.78
N ASP A 90 26.72 -0.50 32.65
CA ASP A 90 26.63 0.43 33.79
C ASP A 90 25.16 0.82 34.03
N VAL A 91 24.64 0.39 35.18
CA VAL A 91 23.27 0.68 35.68
C VAL A 91 22.98 2.19 35.72
N LYS A 92 24.01 3.05 35.79
CA LYS A 92 23.84 4.51 35.75
C LYS A 92 23.39 5.05 34.39
N ASN A 93 23.56 4.28 33.31
CA ASN A 93 23.25 4.68 31.94
C ASN A 93 21.89 4.18 31.46
N GLY A 94 20.85 4.20 32.31
CA GLY A 94 19.48 3.69 32.04
C GLY A 94 18.77 4.20 30.77
N GLU A 95 19.43 5.00 29.93
CA GLU A 95 19.04 5.36 28.56
C GLU A 95 18.91 4.14 27.62
N PHE A 96 19.67 3.06 27.83
CA PHE A 96 19.63 1.85 26.98
C PHE A 96 18.37 0.98 27.13
N LEU A 97 17.45 1.32 28.06
CA LEU A 97 16.23 0.55 28.34
C LEU A 97 15.00 1.06 27.56
N HIS A 98 15.20 1.85 26.51
CA HIS A 98 14.18 2.30 25.56
C HIS A 98 14.65 2.09 24.12
N PRO A 99 13.81 1.54 23.21
CA PRO A 99 12.42 1.11 23.39
C PRO A 99 12.26 -0.20 24.20
N ARG A 100 11.02 -0.60 24.53
CA ARG A 100 10.70 -1.79 25.36
C ARG A 100 9.73 -2.73 24.64
N ARG A 101 10.06 -4.02 24.52
CA ARG A 101 9.14 -5.07 24.01
C ARG A 101 8.38 -5.70 25.17
N MET A 102 7.05 -5.70 25.13
CA MET A 102 6.24 -6.41 26.13
C MET A 102 6.34 -7.92 25.90
N ILE A 103 6.69 -8.69 26.93
CA ILE A 103 6.76 -10.14 26.89
C ILE A 103 5.35 -10.68 27.14
N THR A 104 4.74 -11.32 26.13
CA THR A 104 3.34 -11.76 26.15
C THR A 104 3.15 -13.27 26.10
N SER A 105 4.15 -14.06 25.68
CA SER A 105 4.10 -15.54 25.68
C SER A 105 5.49 -16.19 25.56
N ASN A 106 5.59 -17.47 25.97
CA ASN A 106 6.78 -18.32 25.83
C ASN A 106 6.68 -19.06 24.48
N PRO A 107 7.46 -18.67 23.45
CA PRO A 107 8.87 -19.04 23.43
C PRO A 107 9.83 -17.88 23.14
N LEU A 108 9.35 -16.64 23.05
CA LEU A 108 10.14 -15.49 22.60
C LEU A 108 10.62 -14.64 23.79
N PHE A 109 11.34 -15.27 24.73
CA PHE A 109 12.29 -14.50 25.54
C PHE A 109 13.38 -13.98 24.60
N PRO A 110 13.73 -12.68 24.63
CA PRO A 110 14.76 -12.16 23.75
C PRO A 110 16.08 -12.88 24.00
N GLU A 111 16.71 -13.32 22.92
CA GLU A 111 18.01 -13.97 22.99
C GLU A 111 19.07 -12.87 23.06
N SER A 112 19.59 -12.62 24.26
CA SER A 112 20.85 -11.90 24.42
C SER A 112 21.99 -12.68 23.76
N LYS A 113 22.99 -11.98 23.21
CA LYS A 113 24.24 -12.61 22.76
C LYS A 113 25.11 -13.06 23.95
N ASP A 114 24.80 -12.58 25.15
CA ASP A 114 25.39 -13.06 26.39
C ASP A 114 24.59 -14.27 26.92
N PRO A 115 25.17 -15.47 26.99
CA PRO A 115 24.49 -16.66 27.50
C PRO A 115 24.13 -16.59 29.00
N ASN A 116 24.61 -15.57 29.73
CA ASN A 116 24.47 -15.44 31.17
C ASN A 116 23.59 -14.26 31.63
N VAL A 117 23.12 -13.39 30.73
CA VAL A 117 22.42 -12.14 31.10
C VAL A 117 21.27 -11.80 30.15
N ASP A 118 20.04 -11.85 30.66
CA ASP A 118 18.85 -11.27 30.02
C ASP A 118 18.22 -10.22 30.97
N ILE A 119 17.86 -9.04 30.45
CA ILE A 119 17.26 -7.94 31.25
C ILE A 119 15.74 -7.93 31.09
N VAL A 120 15.01 -7.84 32.20
CA VAL A 120 13.55 -7.75 32.25
C VAL A 120 13.14 -6.49 33.03
N VAL A 121 12.49 -5.55 32.36
CA VAL A 121 11.90 -4.36 32.99
C VAL A 121 10.46 -4.66 33.40
N VAL A 122 10.13 -4.43 34.66
CA VAL A 122 8.83 -4.77 35.26
C VAL A 122 7.99 -3.51 35.41
N VAL A 123 6.78 -3.48 34.84
CA VAL A 123 5.82 -2.38 34.99
C VAL A 123 4.66 -2.82 35.87
N VAL A 124 4.42 -2.05 36.93
CA VAL A 124 3.32 -2.21 37.87
C VAL A 124 2.13 -1.38 37.38
N VAL A 125 1.04 -2.02 36.96
CA VAL A 125 -0.18 -1.31 36.53
C VAL A 125 -1.12 -1.16 37.73
N SER A 126 -1.21 0.04 38.29
CA SER A 126 -2.24 0.37 39.29
C SER A 126 -3.61 0.48 38.60
N GLY A 127 -4.54 -0.38 39.00
CA GLY A 127 -5.88 -0.40 38.44
C GLY A 127 -6.69 0.84 38.83
N ASP A 128 -6.76 1.82 37.94
CA ASP A 128 -7.97 2.59 37.63
C ASP A 128 -7.64 3.68 36.60
N THR A 129 -8.16 3.55 35.38
CA THR A 129 -8.61 4.70 34.57
C THR A 129 -9.50 4.18 33.45
N THR A 130 -10.79 4.39 33.63
CA THR A 130 -11.83 4.20 32.61
C THR A 130 -11.60 5.19 31.46
N THR A 131 -11.20 4.68 30.29
CA THR A 131 -11.08 5.47 29.06
C THR A 131 -12.44 5.92 28.57
N ARG A 132 -12.69 7.22 28.72
CA ARG A 132 -13.81 7.97 28.16
C ARG A 132 -13.70 7.97 26.62
N LYS A 133 -14.53 7.17 25.94
CA LYS A 133 -14.69 7.21 24.47
C LYS A 133 -15.09 8.63 24.04
N ARG A 134 -14.17 9.37 23.41
CA ARG A 134 -14.50 10.62 22.71
C ARG A 134 -14.65 10.32 21.22
N LYS A 135 -15.90 10.39 20.77
CA LYS A 135 -16.34 10.33 19.37
C LYS A 135 -15.54 11.38 18.58
N ARG A 136 -14.65 10.94 17.68
CA ARG A 136 -13.98 11.83 16.73
C ARG A 136 -14.89 11.96 15.51
N SER A 137 -15.37 13.18 15.29
CA SER A 137 -16.17 13.60 14.15
C SER A 137 -15.35 13.38 12.87
N GLU A 138 -15.90 12.59 11.95
CA GLU A 138 -15.52 12.59 10.55
C GLU A 138 -15.90 13.94 9.95
N SER A 139 -14.94 14.86 9.88
CA SER A 139 -15.03 15.98 8.95
C SER A 139 -14.42 15.52 7.63
N GLN A 140 -15.25 14.91 6.77
CA GLN A 140 -15.05 15.02 5.34
C GLN A 140 -15.16 16.51 5.01
N ALA A 141 -14.01 17.18 4.96
CA ALA A 141 -13.95 18.54 4.46
C ALA A 141 -14.38 18.50 2.99
N ASN A 142 -15.55 19.07 2.70
CA ASN A 142 -15.93 19.43 1.34
C ASN A 142 -14.89 20.38 0.78
N ILE A 143 -14.00 19.86 -0.06
CA ILE A 143 -12.99 20.64 -0.78
C ILE A 143 -13.71 21.51 -1.81
N PRO A 144 -13.46 22.84 -1.88
CA PRO A 144 -13.94 23.68 -2.96
C PRO A 144 -13.41 23.20 -4.31
N ARG A 145 -14.30 23.04 -5.31
CA ARG A 145 -14.02 22.37 -6.60
C ARG A 145 -13.16 23.15 -7.61
N THR A 146 -12.37 24.15 -7.21
CA THR A 146 -11.75 25.09 -8.18
C THR A 146 -10.22 25.13 -8.22
N LEU A 147 -9.50 24.28 -7.47
CA LEU A 147 -8.03 24.18 -7.60
C LEU A 147 -7.63 22.84 -8.26
N PRO A 148 -6.67 22.84 -9.21
CA PRO A 148 -6.08 21.62 -9.74
C PRO A 148 -5.57 20.71 -8.61
N ILE A 149 -5.80 19.41 -8.75
CA ILE A 149 -5.38 18.40 -7.77
C ILE A 149 -3.85 18.35 -7.67
N ALA A 150 -3.15 18.69 -8.76
CA ALA A 150 -1.70 18.84 -8.79
C ALA A 150 -1.15 19.92 -7.83
N GLU A 151 -1.98 20.89 -7.41
CA GLU A 151 -1.58 21.97 -6.49
C GLU A 151 -1.83 21.61 -5.01
N HIS A 152 -2.45 20.46 -4.75
CA HIS A 152 -2.76 20.05 -3.39
C HIS A 152 -1.50 19.61 -2.63
N GLN A 153 -1.24 20.21 -1.45
CA GLN A 153 0.01 20.02 -0.70
C GLN A 153 0.29 18.54 -0.34
N LEU A 154 -0.75 17.77 -0.03
CA LEU A 154 -0.65 16.33 0.27
C LEU A 154 -0.53 15.41 -0.96
N ILE A 155 -0.62 15.93 -2.18
CA ILE A 155 -0.63 15.12 -3.40
C ILE A 155 0.72 15.26 -4.11
N CYS A 156 1.36 14.13 -4.38
CA CYS A 156 2.53 14.09 -5.25
C CYS A 156 2.09 14.41 -6.69
N PRO A 157 2.67 15.43 -7.34
CA PRO A 157 2.25 15.83 -8.69
C PRO A 157 2.67 14.84 -9.78
N ARG A 158 3.66 13.97 -9.49
CA ARG A 158 4.14 12.93 -10.41
C ARG A 158 4.50 13.45 -11.81
N GLU A 159 5.08 14.65 -11.89
CA GLU A 159 5.22 15.41 -13.14
C GLU A 159 5.87 14.59 -14.26
N ARG A 160 6.92 13.83 -13.94
CA ARG A 160 7.63 12.95 -14.88
C ARG A 160 6.75 11.80 -15.39
N THR A 161 5.98 11.17 -14.52
CA THR A 161 5.10 10.05 -14.89
C THR A 161 3.91 10.56 -15.72
N VAL A 162 3.32 11.68 -15.31
CA VAL A 162 2.17 12.29 -16.00
C VAL A 162 2.56 12.79 -17.38
N SER A 163 3.67 13.52 -17.51
CA SER A 163 4.15 14.01 -18.82
C SER A 163 4.50 12.87 -19.77
N LYS A 164 5.14 11.79 -19.28
CA LYS A 164 5.41 10.59 -20.09
C LYS A 164 4.12 9.87 -20.50
N LEU A 165 3.15 9.74 -19.59
CA LEU A 165 1.84 9.16 -19.91
C LEU A 165 1.12 9.96 -20.99
N ALA A 166 1.15 11.29 -20.88
CA ALA A 166 0.58 12.18 -21.89
C ALA A 166 1.27 12.01 -23.25
N ALA A 167 2.60 11.97 -23.29
CA ALA A 167 3.36 11.75 -24.52
C ALA A 167 3.03 10.40 -25.18
N ILE A 168 2.88 9.34 -24.39
CA ILE A 168 2.48 8.01 -24.89
C ILE A 168 1.05 8.06 -25.44
N LEU A 169 0.14 8.75 -24.76
CA LEU A 169 -1.25 8.87 -25.20
C LEU A 169 -1.37 9.67 -26.49
N ASP A 170 -0.57 10.72 -26.65
CA ASP A 170 -0.54 11.54 -27.85
C ASP A 170 0.03 10.78 -29.05
N ASP A 171 1.03 9.92 -28.84
CA ASP A 171 1.60 9.04 -29.88
C ASP A 171 0.65 7.89 -30.27
N MET A 172 0.06 7.22 -29.27
CA MET A 172 -0.67 5.97 -29.49
C MET A 172 -2.18 6.13 -29.67
N ASN A 173 -2.74 7.30 -29.36
CA ASN A 173 -4.17 7.64 -29.34
C ASN A 173 -5.04 6.88 -28.32
N ILE A 174 -4.71 5.63 -28.01
CA ILE A 174 -5.40 4.79 -27.02
C ILE A 174 -4.36 4.24 -26.06
N VAL A 175 -4.54 4.50 -24.76
CA VAL A 175 -3.72 3.95 -23.69
C VAL A 175 -4.60 3.26 -22.65
N HIS A 176 -4.13 2.12 -22.17
CA HIS A 176 -4.76 1.31 -21.16
C HIS A 176 -3.85 1.20 -19.95
N VAL A 177 -4.34 1.68 -18.81
CA VAL A 177 -3.65 1.72 -17.53
C VAL A 177 -4.35 0.76 -16.57
N ARG A 178 -3.64 -0.28 -16.11
CA ARG A 178 -4.21 -1.32 -15.24
C ARG A 178 -3.50 -1.39 -13.90
N GLY A 179 -4.29 -1.51 -12.83
CA GLY A 179 -3.75 -1.81 -11.52
C GLY A 179 -4.78 -2.17 -10.47
N THR A 180 -4.35 -2.79 -9.39
CA THR A 180 -5.18 -3.25 -8.27
C THR A 180 -5.84 -2.09 -7.50
N PRO A 181 -6.80 -2.35 -6.60
CA PRO A 181 -7.35 -1.34 -5.71
C PRO A 181 -6.25 -0.55 -4.99
N ALA A 182 -6.49 0.75 -4.76
CA ALA A 182 -5.55 1.66 -4.09
C ALA A 182 -4.16 1.84 -4.76
N SER A 183 -3.98 1.40 -6.00
CA SER A 183 -2.74 1.58 -6.79
C SER A 183 -2.53 3.00 -7.35
N GLY A 184 -3.42 3.96 -7.05
CA GLY A 184 -3.29 5.35 -7.48
C GLY A 184 -3.91 5.70 -8.83
N LYS A 185 -4.66 4.79 -9.48
CA LYS A 185 -5.32 5.01 -10.78
C LYS A 185 -6.13 6.30 -10.86
N THR A 186 -7.11 6.49 -9.96
CA THR A 186 -7.95 7.69 -9.91
C THR A 186 -7.14 8.97 -9.70
N ARG A 187 -6.05 8.91 -8.91
CA ARG A 187 -5.17 10.07 -8.74
C ARG A 187 -4.37 10.38 -10.00
N LEU A 188 -3.85 9.36 -10.67
CA LEU A 188 -3.11 9.55 -11.92
C LEU A 188 -4.03 10.04 -13.05
N SER A 189 -5.29 9.60 -13.10
CA SER A 189 -6.28 10.10 -14.09
C SER A 189 -6.63 11.57 -13.86
N GLU A 190 -6.77 11.97 -12.59
CA GLU A 190 -6.97 13.38 -12.19
C GLU A 190 -5.76 14.27 -12.51
N LEU A 191 -4.54 13.80 -12.24
CA LEU A 191 -3.31 14.53 -12.59
C LEU A 191 -3.12 14.66 -14.10
N LEU A 192 -3.43 13.60 -14.87
CA LEU A 192 -3.36 13.63 -16.33
C LEU A 192 -4.38 14.62 -16.92
N ARG A 193 -5.59 14.69 -16.34
CA ARG A 193 -6.59 15.69 -16.71
C ARG A 193 -6.05 17.10 -16.48
N ASP A 194 -5.49 17.36 -15.31
CA ASP A 194 -4.98 18.70 -14.95
C ASP A 194 -3.80 19.09 -15.83
N TYR A 195 -2.92 18.15 -16.17
CA TYR A 195 -1.82 18.35 -17.12
C TYR A 195 -2.35 18.82 -18.48
N TYR A 196 -3.31 18.10 -19.08
CA TYR A 196 -3.82 18.48 -20.40
C TYR A 196 -4.64 19.77 -20.39
N ARG A 197 -5.34 20.08 -19.28
CA ARG A 197 -5.99 21.39 -19.09
C ARG A 197 -4.98 22.53 -19.08
N LYS A 198 -3.86 22.35 -18.38
CA LYS A 198 -2.76 23.31 -18.36
C LYS A 198 -2.16 23.55 -19.75
N GLU A 199 -2.11 22.50 -20.57
CA GLU A 199 -1.69 22.57 -21.99
C GLU A 199 -2.78 23.13 -22.94
N GLY A 200 -3.93 23.59 -22.42
CA GLY A 200 -5.01 24.19 -23.22
C GLY A 200 -5.80 23.18 -24.06
N ARG A 201 -5.73 21.89 -23.75
CA ARG A 201 -6.48 20.84 -24.44
C ARG A 201 -7.84 20.60 -23.79
N LYS A 202 -8.80 20.14 -24.58
CA LYS A 202 -10.14 19.81 -24.07
C LYS A 202 -10.10 18.41 -23.45
N VAL A 203 -10.50 18.29 -22.18
CA VAL A 203 -10.40 17.03 -21.44
C VAL A 203 -11.65 16.72 -20.65
N SER A 204 -12.22 15.54 -20.87
CA SER A 204 -13.33 15.01 -20.06
C SER A 204 -12.86 13.81 -19.23
N LEU A 205 -13.15 13.83 -17.94
CA LEU A 205 -12.88 12.72 -17.02
C LEU A 205 -14.20 12.03 -16.66
N ILE A 206 -14.47 10.91 -17.31
CA ILE A 206 -15.67 10.09 -17.11
C ILE A 206 -15.43 9.18 -15.91
N LYS A 207 -16.10 9.46 -14.78
CA LYS A 207 -16.01 8.63 -13.56
C LYS A 207 -17.07 7.52 -13.50
N ARG A 208 -18.07 7.57 -14.37
CA ARG A 208 -19.11 6.55 -14.48
C ARG A 208 -19.51 6.36 -15.93
N TRP A 209 -19.41 5.12 -16.40
CA TRP A 209 -19.77 4.77 -17.77
C TRP A 209 -21.29 4.57 -17.92
N GLU A 210 -21.82 5.09 -19.02
CA GLU A 210 -23.18 4.82 -19.50
C GLU A 210 -23.04 4.20 -20.88
N GLY A 211 -23.69 3.04 -21.08
CA GLY A 211 -23.54 2.26 -22.31
C GLY A 211 -23.89 3.06 -23.56
N LEU A 212 -23.09 2.88 -24.60
CA LEU A 212 -23.26 3.57 -25.87
C LEU A 212 -24.38 2.96 -26.71
N ASN A 213 -24.99 3.79 -27.56
CA ASN A 213 -26.08 3.36 -28.43
C ASN A 213 -25.52 2.82 -29.75
N PHE A 214 -25.70 1.53 -30.00
CA PHE A 214 -25.25 0.86 -31.22
C PHE A 214 -25.80 1.47 -32.52
N LYS A 215 -26.98 2.10 -32.50
CA LYS A 215 -27.57 2.77 -33.68
C LYS A 215 -26.93 4.13 -33.97
N ASN A 216 -26.32 4.76 -32.97
CA ASN A 216 -25.60 6.02 -33.11
C ASN A 216 -24.36 6.03 -32.20
N PRO A 217 -23.32 5.22 -32.51
CA PRO A 217 -22.16 5.03 -31.65
C PRO A 217 -21.48 6.36 -31.32
N TRP A 218 -21.10 7.11 -32.35
CA TRP A 218 -20.38 8.36 -32.25
C TRP A 218 -21.20 9.44 -31.55
N GLY A 219 -22.48 9.62 -31.92
CA GLY A 219 -23.33 10.62 -31.26
C GLY A 219 -23.61 10.31 -29.79
N SER A 220 -23.68 9.03 -29.40
CA SER A 220 -23.82 8.66 -27.99
C SER A 220 -22.54 8.87 -27.18
N LEU A 221 -21.36 8.64 -27.78
CA LEU A 221 -20.08 8.97 -27.16
C LEU A 221 -19.96 10.47 -26.92
N VAL A 222 -20.28 11.29 -27.91
CA VAL A 222 -20.23 12.76 -27.79
C VAL A 222 -21.09 13.23 -26.63
N LYS A 223 -22.36 12.78 -26.56
CA LYS A 223 -23.27 13.13 -25.45
C LYS A 223 -22.72 12.73 -24.08
N LEU A 224 -22.08 11.57 -23.99
CA LEU A 224 -21.45 11.13 -22.75
C LEU A 224 -20.27 12.04 -22.37
N VAL A 225 -19.40 12.37 -23.32
CA VAL A 225 -18.24 13.26 -23.08
C VAL A 225 -18.67 14.65 -22.65
N GLU A 226 -19.71 15.20 -23.26
CA GLU A 226 -20.26 16.53 -22.93
C GLU A 226 -20.84 16.57 -21.53
N LYS A 227 -21.57 15.52 -21.13
CA LYS A 227 -22.10 15.40 -19.76
C LYS A 227 -21.02 15.51 -18.69
N TRP A 228 -19.83 15.00 -19.00
CA TRP A 228 -18.66 14.98 -18.12
C TRP A 228 -17.65 16.10 -18.39
N ASN A 229 -17.98 17.05 -19.26
CA ASN A 229 -17.14 18.22 -19.46
C ASN A 229 -17.47 19.28 -18.40
N ASP A 230 -16.55 19.50 -17.46
CA ASP A 230 -16.74 20.46 -16.34
C ASP A 230 -16.96 21.90 -16.86
N GLU A 231 -16.36 22.29 -17.99
CA GLU A 231 -16.55 23.62 -18.61
C GLU A 231 -17.99 23.89 -19.04
N ALA A 232 -18.77 22.84 -19.32
CA ALA A 232 -20.18 22.94 -19.70
C ALA A 232 -21.13 23.05 -18.49
N GLN A 233 -20.64 22.79 -17.27
CA GLN A 233 -21.45 22.86 -16.05
C GLN A 233 -21.41 24.22 -15.34
N ASP A 234 -20.37 25.04 -15.56
CA ASP A 234 -20.21 26.38 -14.96
C ASP A 234 -20.64 27.54 -15.88
N ALA A 235 -21.05 27.26 -17.12
CA ALA A 235 -21.57 28.28 -18.03
C ALA A 235 -23.02 28.64 -17.66
N PRO A 236 -23.37 29.93 -17.48
CA PRO A 236 -24.75 30.32 -17.26
C PRO A 236 -25.61 29.85 -18.44
N THR A 237 -26.73 29.22 -18.13
CA THR A 237 -27.74 28.69 -19.06
C THR A 237 -28.44 29.82 -19.81
N THR A 238 -27.69 30.52 -20.65
CA THR A 238 -28.18 31.46 -21.64
C THR A 238 -27.42 31.19 -22.91
N THR A 239 -27.88 30.21 -23.67
CA THR A 239 -28.39 30.42 -25.02
C THR A 239 -28.79 29.07 -25.59
N SER A 240 -29.97 29.05 -26.19
CA SER A 240 -30.33 28.08 -27.22
C SER A 240 -29.35 28.26 -28.39
N GLN A 241 -28.10 27.82 -28.21
CA GLN A 241 -27.21 27.58 -29.32
C GLN A 241 -27.62 26.23 -29.90
N SER A 242 -27.94 26.29 -31.18
CA SER A 242 -28.27 25.16 -32.05
C SER A 242 -27.32 23.98 -31.86
N GLU A 243 -27.71 22.82 -32.38
CA GLU A 243 -26.89 21.62 -32.61
C GLU A 243 -25.66 21.92 -33.48
N GLN A 244 -24.81 22.87 -33.08
CA GLN A 244 -23.62 23.33 -33.78
C GLN A 244 -22.39 22.64 -33.20
N ASP A 245 -21.87 21.75 -34.03
CA ASP A 245 -20.53 21.21 -34.04
C ASP A 245 -20.09 20.39 -32.83
N LEU A 246 -20.92 19.40 -32.49
CA LEU A 246 -20.59 18.18 -31.75
C LEU A 246 -19.32 17.45 -32.26
N SER A 247 -18.74 17.88 -33.39
CA SER A 247 -17.48 17.38 -33.93
C SER A 247 -16.27 17.66 -33.03
N TRP A 248 -16.33 18.67 -32.16
CA TRP A 248 -15.17 19.07 -31.35
C TRP A 248 -14.64 17.91 -30.50
N VAL A 249 -15.54 17.09 -29.94
CA VAL A 249 -15.20 15.92 -29.12
C VAL A 249 -14.36 14.92 -29.92
N LEU A 250 -14.56 14.86 -31.24
CA LEU A 250 -13.96 13.89 -32.12
C LEU A 250 -12.68 14.43 -32.82
N THR A 251 -12.18 15.59 -32.40
CA THR A 251 -10.95 16.20 -32.92
C THR A 251 -9.69 15.74 -32.18
N SER A 252 -8.52 15.96 -32.77
CA SER A 252 -7.22 15.65 -32.16
C SER A 252 -6.87 16.49 -30.93
N ASN A 253 -7.63 17.55 -30.65
CA ASN A 253 -7.43 18.38 -29.47
C ASN A 253 -8.18 17.86 -28.22
N THR A 254 -8.95 16.77 -28.36
CA THR A 254 -9.80 16.24 -27.29
C THR A 254 -9.22 14.97 -26.69
N VAL A 255 -9.09 14.98 -25.36
CA VAL A 255 -8.68 13.82 -24.56
C VAL A 255 -9.86 13.33 -23.72
N ILE A 256 -10.19 12.06 -23.86
CA ILE A 256 -11.22 11.39 -23.06
C ILE A 256 -10.50 10.47 -22.08
N ILE A 257 -10.74 10.66 -20.79
CA ILE A 257 -10.20 9.82 -19.73
C ILE A 257 -11.37 9.09 -19.07
N VAL A 258 -11.30 7.76 -19.00
CA VAL A 258 -12.32 6.93 -18.35
C VAL A 258 -11.72 6.29 -17.12
N ASP A 259 -12.22 6.67 -15.95
CA ASP A 259 -11.88 6.02 -14.68
C ASP A 259 -12.80 4.81 -14.46
N GLU A 260 -12.28 3.78 -13.77
CA GLU A 260 -12.94 2.47 -13.61
C GLU A 260 -13.46 1.88 -14.94
N ALA A 261 -12.65 2.00 -15.99
CA ALA A 261 -12.99 1.65 -17.37
C ALA A 261 -13.28 0.14 -17.58
N GLN A 262 -13.02 -0.74 -16.61
CA GLN A 262 -13.52 -2.11 -16.66
C GLN A 262 -15.06 -2.17 -16.71
N MET A 263 -15.76 -1.13 -16.26
CA MET A 263 -17.22 -1.01 -16.40
C MET A 263 -17.67 -0.92 -17.86
N THR A 264 -16.75 -0.66 -18.79
CA THR A 264 -17.01 -0.61 -20.22
C THR A 264 -16.92 -1.98 -20.91
N TYR A 265 -16.47 -3.05 -20.22
CA TYR A 265 -16.18 -4.34 -20.87
C TYR A 265 -17.39 -5.03 -21.50
N ASN A 266 -18.59 -4.68 -21.07
CA ASN A 266 -19.84 -5.16 -21.68
C ASN A 266 -20.39 -4.22 -22.77
N ASP A 267 -19.70 -3.11 -23.06
CA ASP A 267 -20.09 -2.16 -24.10
C ASP A 267 -19.49 -2.55 -25.45
N ASP A 268 -20.21 -3.41 -26.16
CA ASP A 268 -19.84 -3.85 -27.50
C ASP A 268 -19.62 -2.68 -28.48
N THR A 269 -20.39 -1.60 -28.33
CA THR A 269 -20.32 -0.44 -29.20
C THR A 269 -18.98 0.29 -29.03
N LEU A 270 -18.51 0.47 -27.79
CA LEU A 270 -17.18 1.01 -27.53
C LEU A 270 -16.08 0.13 -28.13
N TRP A 271 -16.06 -1.16 -27.76
CA TRP A 271 -14.92 -2.04 -28.06
C TRP A 271 -14.87 -2.51 -29.51
N ASN A 272 -16.00 -2.79 -30.15
CA ASN A 272 -16.04 -3.30 -31.53
C ASN A 272 -16.28 -2.25 -32.61
N THR A 273 -16.79 -1.08 -32.26
CA THR A 273 -16.97 -0.01 -33.25
C THR A 273 -15.92 1.06 -33.03
N ILE A 274 -16.00 1.77 -31.91
CA ILE A 274 -15.23 2.99 -31.68
C ILE A 274 -13.72 2.71 -31.60
N LEU A 275 -13.29 1.74 -30.78
CA LEU A 275 -11.86 1.45 -30.63
C LEU A 275 -11.25 0.83 -31.88
N LYS A 276 -11.99 -0.06 -32.58
CA LYS A 276 -11.53 -0.67 -33.85
C LYS A 276 -11.32 0.38 -34.93
N GLU A 277 -12.28 1.28 -35.10
CA GLU A 277 -12.15 2.40 -36.02
C GLU A 277 -11.01 3.31 -35.60
N ARG A 278 -10.88 3.63 -34.31
CA ARG A 278 -9.86 4.57 -33.85
C ARG A 278 -8.41 4.08 -34.04
N GLN A 279 -8.20 2.76 -34.06
CA GLN A 279 -6.91 2.17 -34.42
C GLN A 279 -6.54 2.34 -35.89
N ASN A 280 -7.51 2.58 -36.78
CA ASN A 280 -7.24 2.80 -38.18
C ASN A 280 -6.68 4.23 -38.41
N PRO A 281 -5.46 4.38 -38.93
CA PRO A 281 -4.84 5.69 -39.13
C PRO A 281 -5.63 6.59 -40.09
N ASN A 282 -6.47 6.01 -40.96
CA ASN A 282 -7.27 6.74 -41.96
C ASN A 282 -8.64 7.20 -41.46
N VAL A 283 -8.99 6.96 -40.19
CA VAL A 283 -10.29 7.39 -39.64
C VAL A 283 -10.35 8.90 -39.42
N TYR A 284 -11.51 9.48 -39.71
CA TYR A 284 -11.79 10.92 -39.62
C TYR A 284 -11.72 11.44 -38.18
N TYR A 285 -12.11 10.63 -37.19
CA TYR A 285 -12.12 10.98 -35.78
C TYR A 285 -10.73 10.80 -35.14
N LYS A 286 -10.22 11.86 -34.48
CA LYS A 286 -8.81 11.96 -34.04
C LYS A 286 -8.60 12.17 -32.54
N PHE A 287 -9.62 12.06 -31.71
CA PHE A 287 -9.49 12.19 -30.24
C PHE A 287 -8.57 11.12 -29.61
N GLN A 288 -8.09 11.38 -28.39
CA GLN A 288 -7.32 10.42 -27.59
C GLN A 288 -8.18 9.83 -26.46
N LEU A 289 -7.90 8.57 -26.10
CA LEU A 289 -8.63 7.84 -25.09
C LEU A 289 -7.68 7.14 -24.10
N CYS A 290 -7.81 7.46 -22.81
CA CYS A 290 -7.08 6.81 -21.73
C CYS A 290 -8.03 6.04 -20.82
N LEU A 291 -7.82 4.73 -20.69
CA LEU A 291 -8.68 3.82 -19.93
C LEU A 291 -7.96 3.37 -18.65
N PHE A 292 -8.49 3.73 -17.48
CA PHE A 292 -7.97 3.27 -16.18
C PHE A 292 -8.82 2.12 -15.67
N CYS A 293 -8.25 0.91 -15.57
CA CYS A 293 -8.97 -0.31 -15.23
C CYS A 293 -8.41 -0.99 -13.99
N SER A 294 -9.29 -1.59 -13.20
CA SER A 294 -8.90 -2.41 -12.04
C SER A 294 -8.52 -3.86 -12.42
N TYR A 295 -9.11 -4.42 -13.48
CA TYR A 295 -8.82 -5.76 -14.02
C TYR A 295 -9.11 -5.81 -15.54
N GLY A 296 -8.93 -6.97 -16.18
CA GLY A 296 -9.13 -7.24 -17.62
C GLY A 296 -7.89 -7.77 -18.34
N SER A 297 -8.01 -8.25 -19.57
CA SER A 297 -6.89 -8.75 -20.37
C SER A 297 -5.78 -7.69 -20.53
N PRO A 298 -4.49 -8.03 -20.29
CA PRO A 298 -3.35 -7.16 -20.58
C PRO A 298 -3.32 -6.73 -22.04
N ALA A 299 -3.73 -7.63 -22.93
CA ALA A 299 -3.59 -7.45 -24.37
C ALA A 299 -4.79 -6.78 -25.03
N ALA A 300 -5.98 -6.85 -24.43
CA ALA A 300 -7.20 -6.51 -25.15
C ALA A 300 -8.22 -5.67 -24.37
N GLY A 301 -8.02 -5.40 -23.07
CA GLY A 301 -9.01 -4.73 -22.22
C GLY A 301 -9.99 -5.75 -21.64
N PRO A 302 -11.19 -5.95 -22.20
CA PRO A 302 -12.04 -7.08 -21.84
C PRO A 302 -11.33 -8.41 -22.17
N ASP A 303 -11.56 -9.41 -21.33
CA ASP A 303 -11.26 -10.79 -21.67
C ASP A 303 -12.14 -11.25 -22.85
N GLN A 304 -11.73 -12.29 -23.58
CA GLN A 304 -12.52 -12.79 -24.70
C GLN A 304 -13.92 -13.20 -24.20
N THR A 305 -14.94 -12.50 -24.68
CA THR A 305 -16.34 -12.79 -24.43
C THR A 305 -17.03 -13.10 -25.76
N PHE A 306 -18.23 -12.58 -26.03
CA PHE A 306 -18.97 -12.79 -27.28
C PHE A 306 -18.34 -12.11 -28.50
N PHE A 307 -17.27 -11.33 -28.32
CA PHE A 307 -16.57 -10.64 -29.38
C PHE A 307 -15.05 -10.75 -29.26
N THR A 308 -14.35 -10.47 -30.36
CA THR A 308 -12.89 -10.34 -30.38
C THR A 308 -12.50 -8.88 -30.12
N PRO A 309 -11.99 -8.54 -28.92
CA PRO A 309 -11.65 -7.17 -28.60
C PRO A 309 -10.41 -6.72 -29.36
N VAL A 310 -10.24 -5.42 -29.41
CA VAL A 310 -9.06 -4.77 -29.99
C VAL A 310 -7.79 -5.20 -29.26
N LYS A 311 -6.79 -5.68 -30.01
CA LYS A 311 -5.46 -5.93 -29.44
C LYS A 311 -4.70 -4.60 -29.31
N LEU A 312 -4.31 -4.28 -28.09
CA LEU A 312 -3.44 -3.15 -27.76
C LEU A 312 -1.99 -3.58 -27.87
N SER A 313 -1.10 -2.75 -28.40
CA SER A 313 0.35 -3.03 -28.41
C SER A 313 0.99 -2.82 -27.04
N ASN A 314 2.22 -3.31 -26.81
CA ASN A 314 2.93 -3.10 -25.55
C ASN A 314 3.08 -1.62 -25.18
N ARG A 315 3.28 -0.73 -26.17
CA ARG A 315 3.38 0.73 -25.99
C ARG A 315 2.13 1.36 -25.38
N GLN A 316 0.98 0.72 -25.54
CA GLN A 316 -0.32 1.22 -25.08
C GLN A 316 -0.67 0.76 -23.67
N ARG A 317 0.19 -0.05 -23.03
CA ARG A 317 -0.14 -0.75 -21.79
C ARG A 317 0.71 -0.22 -20.64
N ILE A 318 0.08 0.41 -19.66
CA ILE A 318 0.70 0.78 -18.38
C ILE A 318 0.25 -0.21 -17.31
N SER A 319 1.20 -0.78 -16.58
CA SER A 319 0.99 -1.75 -15.51
C SER A 319 1.31 -1.13 -14.14
N LEU A 320 1.29 -1.94 -13.08
CA LEU A 320 1.68 -1.53 -11.72
C LEU A 320 3.08 -0.90 -11.70
N THR A 321 4.04 -1.59 -12.30
CA THR A 321 5.45 -1.15 -12.43
C THR A 321 5.86 -1.12 -13.91
N PRO A 322 6.93 -0.37 -14.25
CA PRO A 322 7.51 -0.44 -15.59
C PRO A 322 7.82 -1.89 -16.00
N GLN A 323 7.45 -2.26 -17.22
CA GLN A 323 7.65 -3.62 -17.73
C GLN A 323 8.93 -3.70 -18.56
N SER A 324 9.71 -4.78 -18.44
CA SER A 324 10.95 -4.98 -19.20
C SER A 324 10.74 -5.50 -20.62
N GLN A 325 9.50 -5.78 -21.01
CA GLN A 325 9.17 -6.22 -22.36
C GLN A 325 9.54 -5.15 -23.39
N GLN A 326 9.92 -5.61 -24.59
CA GLN A 326 10.27 -4.70 -25.68
C GLN A 326 9.09 -3.77 -26.01
N ASN A 327 9.41 -2.48 -26.18
CA ASN A 327 8.45 -1.42 -26.45
C ASN A 327 7.44 -1.14 -25.32
N SER A 328 7.60 -1.72 -24.12
CA SER A 328 6.75 -1.33 -23.00
C SER A 328 7.13 0.06 -22.46
N PRO A 329 6.15 0.86 -22.04
CA PRO A 329 6.40 2.15 -21.43
C PRO A 329 7.33 2.08 -20.21
N PRO A 330 8.24 3.06 -20.05
CA PRO A 330 9.20 3.10 -18.94
C PRO A 330 8.60 3.68 -17.65
N ILE A 331 7.27 3.62 -17.50
CA ILE A 331 6.52 4.17 -16.36
C ILE A 331 5.53 3.12 -15.84
N GLY A 332 5.14 3.25 -14.58
CA GLY A 332 4.15 2.41 -13.92
C GLY A 332 3.17 3.23 -13.09
N LEU A 333 2.13 2.58 -12.60
CA LEU A 333 1.17 3.18 -11.66
C LEU A 333 1.77 3.45 -10.29
N PHE A 334 2.66 2.59 -9.81
CA PHE A 334 3.32 2.76 -8.52
C PHE A 334 4.32 3.89 -8.54
N TYR A 335 4.58 4.44 -7.36
CA TYR A 335 5.60 5.45 -7.19
C TYR A 335 6.98 4.86 -7.49
N ASP A 336 7.77 5.58 -8.27
CA ASP A 336 9.20 5.36 -8.28
C ASP A 336 9.84 5.88 -6.97
N LYS A 337 11.15 5.70 -6.80
CA LYS A 337 11.84 6.13 -5.58
C LYS A 337 11.76 7.64 -5.33
N GLU A 338 11.76 8.46 -6.38
CA GLU A 338 11.69 9.92 -6.24
C GLU A 338 10.28 10.35 -5.83
N GLU A 339 9.27 9.82 -6.51
CA GLU A 339 7.85 10.03 -6.17
C GLU A 339 7.53 9.53 -4.75
N PHE A 340 8.08 8.39 -4.35
CA PHE A 340 7.94 7.85 -2.99
C PHE A 340 8.49 8.83 -1.94
N LYS A 341 9.72 9.32 -2.13
CA LYS A 341 10.35 10.27 -1.20
C LYS A 341 9.54 11.57 -1.10
N ASP A 342 9.01 12.08 -2.22
CA ASP A 342 8.12 13.26 -2.23
C ASP A 342 6.84 13.01 -1.44
N VAL A 343 6.19 11.85 -1.61
CA VAL A 343 4.99 11.48 -0.84
C VAL A 343 5.27 11.45 0.65
N ILE A 344 6.34 10.77 1.09
CA ILE A 344 6.69 10.71 2.52
C ILE A 344 6.96 12.12 3.06
N SER A 345 7.75 12.92 2.34
CA SER A 345 8.07 14.29 2.75
C SER A 345 6.81 15.14 2.94
N ARG A 346 5.84 15.04 2.02
CA ARG A 346 4.55 15.76 2.12
C ARG A 346 3.72 15.29 3.30
N MET A 347 3.65 13.98 3.54
CA MET A 347 2.93 13.43 4.69
C MET A 347 3.53 13.95 6.01
N LEU A 348 4.85 13.87 6.17
CA LEU A 348 5.55 14.36 7.36
C LEU A 348 5.40 15.87 7.57
N THR A 349 5.34 16.64 6.48
CA THR A 349 5.27 18.11 6.55
C THR A 349 3.86 18.63 6.81
N PHE A 350 2.84 18.00 6.19
CA PHE A 350 1.49 18.58 6.09
C PHE A 350 0.39 17.72 6.70
N GLN A 351 0.61 16.42 6.92
CA GLN A 351 -0.45 15.51 7.38
C GLN A 351 -0.45 15.35 8.90
N TYR A 352 0.72 15.39 9.55
CA TYR A 352 0.85 15.13 10.98
C TYR A 352 1.12 16.42 11.76
N GLU A 353 0.56 16.52 12.97
CA GLU A 353 0.76 17.68 13.85
C GLU A 353 2.17 17.65 14.47
N GLU A 354 2.62 16.46 14.88
CA GLU A 354 3.91 16.25 15.50
C GLU A 354 5.02 16.09 14.45
N ARG A 355 6.20 16.65 14.75
CA ARG A 355 7.37 16.57 13.87
C ARG A 355 8.18 15.32 14.19
N PHE A 356 8.33 14.46 13.20
CA PHE A 356 9.21 13.30 13.22
C PHE A 356 9.71 13.02 11.80
N ASN A 357 10.73 12.16 11.69
CA ASN A 357 11.29 11.73 10.42
C ASN A 357 11.43 10.20 10.37
N PHE A 358 11.72 9.69 9.18
CA PHE A 358 12.28 8.35 8.99
C PHE A 358 13.76 8.47 8.66
N ASP A 359 14.59 7.54 9.13
CA ASP A 359 15.95 7.40 8.61
C ASP A 359 15.95 6.73 7.23
N GLU A 360 17.11 6.68 6.57
CA GLU A 360 17.19 6.11 5.22
C GLU A 360 16.87 4.60 5.22
N GLY A 361 17.27 3.85 6.25
CA GLY A 361 16.96 2.42 6.37
C GLY A 361 15.46 2.15 6.46
N ALA A 362 14.73 2.93 7.26
CA ALA A 362 13.27 2.87 7.34
C ALA A 362 12.61 3.21 6.00
N LEU A 363 13.09 4.26 5.31
CA LEU A 363 12.58 4.64 3.99
C LEU A 363 12.81 3.54 2.96
N GLU A 364 14.00 2.94 2.94
CA GLU A 364 14.34 1.82 2.06
C GLU A 364 13.48 0.59 2.37
N TYR A 365 13.27 0.27 3.64
CA TYR A 365 12.43 -0.85 4.05
C TYR A 365 10.96 -0.63 3.65
N ILE A 366 10.40 0.55 3.92
CA ILE A 366 9.02 0.89 3.54
C ILE A 366 8.85 0.82 2.01
N PHE A 367 9.83 1.35 1.26
CA PHE A 367 9.81 1.26 -0.20
C PHE A 367 9.90 -0.20 -0.67
N ALA A 368 10.78 -1.01 -0.10
CA ALA A 368 10.94 -2.43 -0.42
C ALA A 368 9.68 -3.25 -0.12
N LEU A 369 9.02 -2.97 1.00
CA LEU A 369 7.77 -3.63 1.40
C LEU A 369 6.60 -3.25 0.49
N SER A 370 6.47 -1.96 0.17
CA SER A 370 5.36 -1.43 -0.62
C SER A 370 5.58 -1.54 -2.12
N ASN A 371 6.82 -1.67 -2.58
CA ASN A 371 7.26 -1.49 -3.97
C ASN A 371 6.76 -0.16 -4.59
N GLY A 372 6.58 0.88 -3.77
CA GLY A 372 6.00 2.15 -4.19
C GLY A 372 4.48 2.14 -4.40
N HIS A 373 3.77 1.07 -4.01
CA HIS A 373 2.32 0.99 -4.13
C HIS A 373 1.65 2.15 -3.35
N PRO A 374 0.90 3.07 -4.00
CA PRO A 374 0.45 4.30 -3.37
C PRO A 374 -0.34 4.10 -2.09
N GLY A 375 -1.36 3.23 -2.10
CA GLY A 375 -2.12 2.91 -0.90
C GLY A 375 -1.31 2.22 0.20
N ALA A 376 -0.33 1.37 -0.16
CA ALA A 376 0.51 0.69 0.84
C ALA A 376 1.46 1.68 1.50
N VAL A 377 2.14 2.53 0.73
CA VAL A 377 3.03 3.59 1.23
C VAL A 377 2.30 4.46 2.26
N THR A 378 1.17 5.06 1.86
CA THR A 378 0.44 5.97 2.76
C THR A 378 -0.11 5.25 3.98
N SER A 379 -0.58 4.01 3.83
CA SER A 379 -1.18 3.26 4.94
C SER A 379 -0.13 2.79 5.94
N ILE A 380 1.03 2.30 5.49
CA ILE A 380 2.13 1.88 6.37
C ILE A 380 2.63 3.05 7.20
N VAL A 381 2.83 4.21 6.57
CA VAL A 381 3.31 5.41 7.26
C VAL A 381 2.29 5.89 8.29
N ASP A 382 1.00 5.89 7.94
CA ASP A 382 -0.08 6.23 8.87
C ASP A 382 -0.11 5.31 10.09
N VAL A 383 -0.03 3.98 9.89
CA VAL A 383 -0.12 3.03 11.02
C VAL A 383 1.14 3.04 11.89
N LEU A 384 2.31 3.31 11.31
CA LEU A 384 3.55 3.53 12.05
C LEU A 384 3.46 4.79 12.91
N TYR A 385 3.02 5.90 12.33
CA TYR A 385 2.77 7.13 13.09
C TYR A 385 1.80 6.86 14.24
N GLU A 386 0.69 6.16 14.01
CA GLU A 386 -0.28 5.84 15.07
C GLU A 386 0.29 4.92 16.15
N ALA A 387 1.13 3.95 15.77
CA ALA A 387 1.77 3.04 16.72
C ALA A 387 2.75 3.78 17.64
N TYR A 388 3.54 4.71 17.09
CA TYR A 388 4.57 5.46 17.82
C TYR A 388 4.13 6.87 18.23
N ARG A 389 2.84 7.20 18.07
CA ARG A 389 2.35 8.58 18.25
C ARG A 389 2.67 9.16 19.62
N GLN A 390 2.52 8.36 20.68
CA GLN A 390 2.77 8.85 22.04
C GLN A 390 4.25 9.18 22.23
N ASP A 391 5.14 8.30 21.78
CA ASP A 391 6.59 8.51 21.88
C ASP A 391 7.07 9.67 21.01
N ILE A 392 6.47 9.85 19.82
CA ILE A 392 6.70 11.01 18.96
C ILE A 392 6.23 12.30 19.65
N LYS A 393 5.00 12.30 20.18
CA LYS A 393 4.41 13.47 20.83
C LYS A 393 5.17 13.91 22.08
N HIS A 394 5.69 12.96 22.84
CA HIS A 394 6.52 13.23 24.02
C HIS A 394 8.00 13.47 23.69
N GLY A 395 8.38 13.36 22.41
CA GLY A 395 9.74 13.62 21.94
C GLY A 395 10.74 12.51 22.30
N HIS A 396 10.27 11.34 22.73
CA HIS A 396 11.09 10.14 22.97
C HIS A 396 11.62 9.59 21.64
N ILE A 397 10.82 9.69 20.58
CA ILE A 397 11.20 9.30 19.22
C ILE A 397 11.10 10.53 18.32
N ARG A 398 12.23 10.93 17.74
CA ARG A 398 12.27 11.98 16.70
C ARG A 398 12.46 11.40 15.30
N THR A 399 13.03 10.21 15.22
CA THR A 399 13.33 9.52 13.97
C THR A 399 12.97 8.05 14.12
N LEU A 400 12.08 7.56 13.26
CA LEU A 400 11.77 6.15 13.14
C LEU A 400 12.83 5.48 12.27
N THR A 401 13.45 4.44 12.81
CA THR A 401 14.51 3.65 12.17
C THR A 401 13.94 2.41 11.49
N GLU A 402 14.75 1.74 10.67
CA GLU A 402 14.39 0.46 10.05
C GLU A 402 13.84 -0.54 11.08
N ASP A 403 14.49 -0.64 12.24
CA ASP A 403 14.06 -1.54 13.29
C ASP A 403 12.66 -1.23 13.81
N HIS A 404 12.30 0.06 13.97
CA HIS A 404 10.93 0.44 14.35
C HIS A 404 9.90 -0.06 13.33
N VAL A 405 10.25 -0.01 12.04
CA VAL A 405 9.39 -0.52 10.97
C VAL A 405 9.29 -2.05 11.04
N ILE A 406 10.43 -2.74 11.14
CA ILE A 406 10.47 -4.21 11.24
C ILE A 406 9.68 -4.71 12.44
N TRP A 407 9.93 -4.16 13.62
CA TRP A 407 9.27 -4.58 14.86
C TRP A 407 7.77 -4.35 14.82
N PHE A 408 7.32 -3.22 14.28
CA PHE A 408 5.88 -3.00 14.10
C PHE A 408 5.27 -4.05 13.16
N LEU A 409 6.00 -4.47 12.12
CA LEU A 409 5.55 -5.43 11.12
C LEU A 409 5.69 -6.91 11.53
N GLU A 410 6.29 -7.22 12.67
CA GLU A 410 6.34 -8.58 13.23
C GLU A 410 4.95 -9.04 13.70
N ASP A 411 4.18 -8.14 14.30
CA ASP A 411 2.81 -8.43 14.75
C ASP A 411 1.81 -8.19 13.61
N ALA A 412 1.75 -9.15 12.69
CA ALA A 412 0.84 -9.10 11.55
C ALA A 412 -0.62 -8.87 11.95
N ALA A 413 -1.08 -9.45 13.07
CA ALA A 413 -2.46 -9.27 13.52
C ALA A 413 -2.75 -7.80 13.85
N THR A 414 -1.86 -7.14 14.61
CA THR A 414 -2.01 -5.70 14.93
C THR A 414 -1.87 -4.83 13.68
N VAL A 415 -0.97 -5.17 12.77
CA VAL A 415 -0.79 -4.44 11.50
C VAL A 415 -2.07 -4.49 10.68
N PHE A 416 -2.63 -5.69 10.44
CA PHE A 416 -3.82 -5.85 9.61
C PHE A 416 -5.10 -5.33 10.28
N ASP A 417 -5.20 -5.36 11.61
CA ASP A 417 -6.27 -4.68 12.35
C ASP A 417 -6.24 -3.17 12.06
N LYS A 418 -5.07 -2.54 12.14
CA LYS A 418 -4.92 -1.10 11.82
C LYS A 418 -5.15 -0.80 10.34
N LEU A 419 -4.64 -1.64 9.45
CA LEU A 419 -4.82 -1.49 8.00
C LEU A 419 -6.28 -1.66 7.57
N SER A 420 -7.11 -2.40 8.32
CA SER A 420 -8.53 -2.64 8.00
C SER A 420 -9.36 -1.37 7.80
N THR A 421 -8.93 -0.28 8.43
CA THR A 421 -9.57 1.04 8.34
C THR A 421 -9.07 1.89 7.16
N ARG A 422 -8.09 1.40 6.40
CA ARG A 422 -7.39 2.14 5.34
C ARG A 422 -7.88 1.75 3.94
N PRO A 423 -7.77 2.64 2.94
CA PRO A 423 -8.16 2.33 1.57
C PRO A 423 -7.47 1.10 0.96
N ILE A 424 -6.22 0.82 1.37
CA ILE A 424 -5.44 -0.34 0.92
C ILE A 424 -6.08 -1.67 1.32
N TYR A 425 -6.91 -1.71 2.37
CA TYR A 425 -7.52 -2.96 2.80
C TYR A 425 -8.34 -3.66 1.71
N ARG A 426 -8.86 -2.88 0.76
CA ARG A 426 -9.58 -3.40 -0.41
C ARG A 426 -8.72 -4.24 -1.36
N SER A 427 -7.40 -4.18 -1.26
CA SER A 427 -6.48 -5.04 -2.04
C SER A 427 -6.08 -6.32 -1.31
N PHE A 428 -6.48 -6.51 -0.03
CA PHE A 428 -6.19 -7.74 0.71
C PHE A 428 -7.35 -8.74 0.68
N PRO A 429 -7.04 -10.04 0.86
CA PRO A 429 -8.05 -11.08 1.01
C PRO A 429 -9.01 -10.81 2.17
N ASP A 430 -10.31 -10.95 1.89
CA ASP A 430 -11.35 -10.89 2.91
C ASP A 430 -11.50 -12.29 3.52
N ILE A 431 -10.98 -12.50 4.74
CA ILE A 431 -10.86 -13.83 5.38
C ILE A 431 -12.19 -14.62 5.39
N PRO A 432 -13.36 -14.03 5.74
CA PRO A 432 -14.65 -14.72 5.66
C PRO A 432 -15.05 -15.19 4.25
N ARG A 433 -14.43 -14.64 3.20
CA ARG A 433 -14.70 -14.97 1.79
C ARG A 433 -13.63 -15.87 1.18
N ALA A 434 -12.51 -16.10 1.86
CA ALA A 434 -11.45 -16.97 1.37
C ALA A 434 -11.84 -18.44 1.55
N THR A 435 -12.10 -19.14 0.44
CA THR A 435 -12.25 -20.60 0.41
C THR A 435 -10.87 -21.27 0.44
N ASN A 436 -10.82 -22.58 0.72
CA ASN A 436 -9.56 -23.33 0.67
C ASN A 436 -8.83 -23.20 -0.68
N GLY A 437 -9.57 -23.13 -1.80
CA GLY A 437 -8.98 -22.90 -3.12
C GLY A 437 -8.30 -21.54 -3.25
N ILE A 438 -8.96 -20.48 -2.78
CA ILE A 438 -8.41 -19.11 -2.76
C ILE A 438 -7.14 -19.04 -1.92
N SER A 439 -7.16 -19.59 -0.70
CA SER A 439 -5.99 -19.59 0.19
C SER A 439 -4.82 -20.34 -0.44
N ASN A 440 -5.07 -21.51 -1.04
CA ASN A 440 -4.02 -22.28 -1.72
C ASN A 440 -3.42 -21.51 -2.90
N THR A 441 -4.24 -20.84 -3.71
CA THR A 441 -3.76 -20.00 -4.83
C THR A 441 -2.85 -18.89 -4.32
N LEU A 442 -3.27 -18.16 -3.28
CA LEU A 442 -2.49 -17.05 -2.73
C LEU A 442 -1.19 -17.55 -2.08
N CYS A 443 -1.24 -18.60 -1.27
CA CYS A 443 -0.03 -19.21 -0.68
C CYS A 443 0.96 -19.65 -1.76
N LYS A 444 0.47 -20.28 -2.84
CA LYS A 444 1.32 -20.70 -3.95
C LYS A 444 2.01 -19.52 -4.65
N ILE A 445 1.31 -18.41 -4.84
CA ILE A 445 1.92 -17.18 -5.40
C ILE A 445 2.96 -16.62 -4.42
N THR A 446 2.72 -16.66 -3.12
CA THR A 446 3.71 -16.23 -2.11
C THR A 446 4.96 -17.10 -2.13
N GLU A 447 4.81 -18.42 -2.28
CA GLU A 447 5.93 -19.38 -2.30
C GLU A 447 6.73 -19.35 -3.61
N GLU A 448 6.04 -19.30 -4.76
CA GLU A 448 6.66 -19.35 -6.09
C GLU A 448 6.94 -17.96 -6.67
N GLY A 449 6.45 -16.91 -6.01
CA GLY A 449 6.48 -15.50 -6.42
C GLY A 449 5.54 -15.16 -7.59
N SER A 450 5.16 -16.15 -8.41
CA SER A 450 4.15 -16.05 -9.46
C SER A 450 3.61 -17.42 -9.85
N ILE A 451 2.39 -17.47 -10.41
CA ILE A 451 1.84 -18.69 -11.00
C ILE A 451 1.31 -18.41 -12.41
N PRO A 452 1.16 -19.41 -13.28
CA PRO A 452 0.44 -19.26 -14.55
C PRO A 452 -0.99 -18.74 -14.32
N PHE A 453 -1.41 -17.77 -15.12
CA PHE A 453 -2.76 -17.21 -15.04
C PHE A 453 -3.71 -18.01 -15.94
N ASP A 454 -4.68 -18.69 -15.33
CA ASP A 454 -5.81 -19.29 -16.03
C ASP A 454 -7.12 -18.60 -15.61
N ILE A 455 -7.81 -18.01 -16.58
CA ILE A 455 -9.11 -17.35 -16.34
C ILE A 455 -10.23 -18.35 -16.01
N ASN A 456 -10.07 -19.62 -16.39
CA ASN A 456 -11.04 -20.67 -16.11
C ASN A 456 -10.87 -21.26 -14.70
N ASP A 457 -9.73 -21.02 -14.05
CA ASP A 457 -9.56 -21.33 -12.64
C ASP A 457 -10.38 -20.33 -11.81
N ALA A 458 -11.41 -20.84 -11.15
CA ALA A 458 -12.35 -20.02 -10.37
C ALA A 458 -11.66 -19.25 -9.22
N SER A 459 -10.61 -19.82 -8.62
CA SER A 459 -9.88 -19.18 -7.51
C SER A 459 -9.00 -18.05 -8.04
N ILE A 460 -8.27 -18.28 -9.14
CA ILE A 460 -7.46 -17.24 -9.81
C ILE A 460 -8.37 -16.11 -10.29
N ASN A 461 -9.44 -16.43 -11.02
CA ASN A 461 -10.36 -15.43 -11.55
C ASN A 461 -11.01 -14.60 -10.43
N PHE A 462 -11.41 -15.25 -9.33
CA PHE A 462 -11.96 -14.54 -8.17
C PHE A 462 -10.95 -13.59 -7.53
N CYS A 463 -9.73 -14.07 -7.24
CA CYS A 463 -8.67 -13.24 -6.67
C CYS A 463 -8.33 -12.06 -7.58
N TYR A 464 -8.34 -12.29 -8.90
CA TYR A 464 -8.05 -11.27 -9.90
C TYR A 464 -9.12 -10.19 -9.96
N GLN A 465 -10.40 -10.56 -10.02
CA GLN A 465 -11.51 -9.61 -10.04
C GLN A 465 -11.65 -8.82 -8.74
N LYS A 466 -11.26 -9.41 -7.60
CA LYS A 466 -11.16 -8.71 -6.32
C LYS A 466 -9.93 -7.80 -6.22
N GLY A 467 -8.97 -7.93 -7.14
CA GLY A 467 -7.75 -7.14 -7.17
C GLY A 467 -6.74 -7.53 -6.10
N TRP A 468 -6.79 -8.78 -5.63
CA TRP A 468 -5.83 -9.35 -4.69
C TRP A 468 -4.55 -9.82 -5.39
N ILE A 469 -4.67 -10.17 -6.67
CA ILE A 469 -3.56 -10.53 -7.56
C ILE A 469 -3.63 -9.67 -8.82
N HIS A 470 -2.50 -9.50 -9.48
CA HIS A 470 -2.38 -8.76 -10.74
C HIS A 470 -1.95 -9.69 -11.87
N ARG A 471 -2.52 -9.49 -13.06
CA ARG A 471 -2.19 -10.26 -14.26
C ARG A 471 -1.16 -9.53 -15.11
N VAL A 472 0.00 -10.15 -15.30
CA VAL A 472 1.12 -9.63 -16.10
C VAL A 472 1.32 -10.52 -17.33
N ALA A 473 1.52 -9.90 -18.49
CA ALA A 473 1.91 -10.63 -19.69
C ALA A 473 3.44 -10.81 -19.71
N LEU A 474 3.93 -12.03 -19.85
CA LEU A 474 5.35 -12.39 -19.92
C LEU A 474 5.57 -13.35 -21.09
N ASP A 475 6.33 -12.93 -22.11
CA ASP A 475 6.78 -13.75 -23.24
C ASP A 475 5.71 -14.62 -23.95
N GLY A 476 4.46 -14.18 -23.95
CA GLY A 476 3.34 -14.85 -24.62
C GLY A 476 2.38 -15.56 -23.67
N ASP A 477 2.79 -15.77 -22.43
CA ASP A 477 1.97 -16.32 -21.35
C ASP A 477 1.54 -15.20 -20.38
N ASP A 478 0.43 -15.40 -19.70
CA ASP A 478 0.02 -14.52 -18.60
C ASP A 478 0.31 -15.20 -17.27
N ILE A 479 0.85 -14.42 -16.33
CA ILE A 479 1.12 -14.86 -14.97
C ILE A 479 0.34 -14.01 -13.96
N ALA A 480 0.05 -14.61 -12.81
CA ALA A 480 -0.53 -13.95 -11.67
C ALA A 480 0.54 -13.66 -10.62
N VAL A 481 0.56 -12.43 -10.12
CA VAL A 481 1.52 -11.96 -9.09
C VAL A 481 0.80 -11.20 -7.98
N LEU A 482 1.39 -11.17 -6.79
CA LEU A 482 0.96 -10.25 -5.74
C LEU A 482 1.41 -8.82 -6.06
N PRO A 483 0.62 -7.78 -5.71
CA PRO A 483 0.96 -6.40 -6.07
C PRO A 483 2.22 -5.87 -5.39
N SER A 484 2.49 -6.26 -4.14
CA SER A 484 3.68 -5.87 -3.39
C SER A 484 3.95 -6.86 -2.26
N ARG A 485 5.13 -6.76 -1.62
CA ARG A 485 5.51 -7.64 -0.50
C ARG A 485 4.62 -7.47 0.73
N LEU A 486 3.96 -6.32 0.88
CA LEU A 486 2.93 -6.16 1.90
C LEU A 486 1.77 -7.17 1.73
N HIS A 487 1.49 -7.63 0.51
CA HIS A 487 0.45 -8.61 0.22
C HIS A 487 0.91 -10.06 0.45
N GLU A 488 2.22 -10.29 0.71
CA GLU A 488 2.76 -11.61 1.08
C GLU A 488 2.60 -11.90 2.59
N LYS A 489 2.47 -10.84 3.40
CA LYS A 489 2.20 -10.92 4.85
C LYS A 489 0.73 -11.24 5.10
#